data_AF-A0A421DY66-F1
#
_entry.id   AF-A0A421DY66-F1
#
_cell.length_a   1.000
_cell.length_b   1.000
_cell.length_c   1.000
_cell.angle_alpha   90.00
_cell.angle_beta   90.00
_cell.angle_gamma   90.00
#
_symmetry.space_group_name_H-M   'P 1'
#
loop_
_entity.id
_entity.type
_entity.pdbx_description
1 polymer ?
#
loop_
_entity_poly.entity_id
_entity_poly.type
_entity_poly.pdbx_seq_one_letter_code
_entity_poly.pdbx_strand_id
1 'polypeptide(L)'
;MSSLRCTVENRKRVQRAARALRETAPTVLVETTPPVRSEHDAWTLDAVLRDTGGVPPKVLRELALAGLTLQPTPAQNEHQHIVATA
;
A
#
# COMPACT_ATOMS: atom_id res chain seq x y z
N MET A 1 12.22 -18.34 12.95
CA MET A 1 11.35 -18.97 11.92
C MET A 1 10.31 -17.95 11.49
N SER A 2 10.67 -17.03 10.57
CA SER A 2 9.67 -16.14 9.98
C SER A 2 8.74 -16.98 9.13
N SER A 3 7.48 -17.05 9.53
CA SER A 3 6.42 -17.62 8.70
C SER A 3 6.41 -16.85 7.38
N LEU A 4 6.95 -17.46 6.32
CA LEU A 4 6.74 -17.03 4.94
C LEU A 4 5.25 -17.22 4.68
N ARG A 5 4.43 -16.24 5.10
CA ARG A 5 2.99 -16.21 4.79
C ARG A 5 2.89 -16.45 3.29
N CYS A 6 2.06 -17.42 2.89
CA CYS A 6 1.97 -17.87 1.52
C CYS A 6 1.85 -16.67 0.57
N THR A 7 2.62 -16.64 -0.53
CA THR A 7 2.60 -15.56 -1.53
C THR A 7 1.18 -15.23 -2.01
N VAL A 8 0.29 -16.22 -2.05
CA VAL A 8 -1.12 -16.05 -2.41
C VAL A 8 -1.91 -15.28 -1.33
N GLU A 9 -1.62 -15.53 -0.06
CA GLU A 9 -2.26 -14.81 1.06
C GLU A 9 -1.82 -13.35 1.07
N ASN A 10 -0.52 -13.09 0.92
CA ASN A 10 0.02 -11.73 0.81
C ASN A 10 -0.53 -11.00 -0.42
N ARG A 11 -0.66 -11.67 -1.57
CA ARG A 11 -1.37 -11.14 -2.74
C ARG A 11 -2.79 -10.70 -2.40
N LYS A 12 -3.58 -11.56 -1.74
CA LYS A 12 -4.96 -11.25 -1.34
C LYS A 12 -5.03 -10.07 -0.36
N ARG A 13 -4.06 -9.94 0.56
CA ARG A 13 -3.98 -8.82 1.50
C ARG A 13 -3.74 -7.49 0.76
N VAL A 14 -2.76 -7.45 -0.13
CA VAL A 14 -2.45 -6.28 -0.96
C VAL A 14 -3.61 -5.90 -1.88
N GLN A 15 -4.27 -6.87 -2.51
CA GLN A 15 -5.44 -6.61 -3.36
C GLN A 15 -6.64 -6.05 -2.58
N ARG A 16 -6.88 -6.54 -1.35
CA ARG A 16 -7.93 -6.00 -0.47
C ARG A 16 -7.62 -4.56 -0.07
N ALA A 17 -6.38 -4.28 0.33
CA ALA A 17 -5.96 -2.91 0.65
C ALA A 17 -6.11 -1.99 -0.57
N ALA A 18 -5.63 -2.41 -1.74
CA ALA A 18 -5.76 -1.63 -2.98
C ALA A 18 -7.21 -1.26 -3.29
N ARG A 19 -8.13 -2.23 -3.15
CA ARG A 19 -9.56 -1.98 -3.33
C ARG A 19 -10.09 -0.97 -2.30
N ALA A 20 -9.77 -1.18 -1.03
CA ALA A 20 -10.21 -0.28 0.04
C ALA A 20 -9.70 1.15 -0.18
N LEU A 21 -8.46 1.34 -0.61
CA LEU A 21 -7.91 2.67 -0.89
C LEU A 21 -8.70 3.42 -1.97
N ARG A 22 -9.05 2.74 -3.07
CA ARG A 22 -9.86 3.31 -4.16
C ARG A 22 -11.25 3.77 -3.70
N GLU A 23 -11.82 3.10 -2.70
CA GLU A 23 -13.14 3.41 -2.14
C GLU A 23 -13.07 4.50 -1.04
N THR A 24 -11.91 4.69 -0.40
CA THR A 24 -11.79 5.45 0.85
C THR A 24 -11.22 6.86 0.68
N ALA A 25 -10.40 7.09 -0.35
CA ALA A 25 -9.77 8.38 -0.59
C ALA A 25 -9.74 8.71 -2.10
N PRO A 26 -9.68 9.99 -2.48
CA PRO A 26 -9.41 10.40 -3.85
C PRO A 26 -8.00 9.93 -4.28
N THR A 27 -7.93 8.77 -4.93
CA THR A 27 -6.68 8.18 -5.42
C THR A 27 -6.48 8.52 -6.90
N VAL A 28 -5.29 8.99 -7.26
CA VAL A 28 -4.85 9.15 -8.65
C VAL A 28 -4.40 7.80 -9.23
N LEU A 29 -3.66 7.04 -8.43
CA LEU A 29 -3.10 5.75 -8.81
C LEU A 29 -3.18 4.78 -7.62
N VAL A 30 -3.50 3.52 -7.91
CA VAL A 30 -3.36 2.42 -6.94
C VAL A 30 -2.96 1.16 -7.70
N GLU A 31 -1.73 0.70 -7.49
CA GLU A 31 -1.12 -0.45 -8.14
C GLU A 31 -0.56 -1.45 -7.13
N THR A 32 -0.43 -2.70 -7.57
CA THR A 32 0.09 -3.79 -6.75
C THR A 32 1.22 -4.49 -7.48
N THR A 33 2.39 -4.54 -6.85
CA THR A 33 3.61 -5.09 -7.45
C THR A 33 3.95 -6.43 -6.80
N PRO A 34 4.15 -7.52 -7.59
CA PRO A 34 4.57 -8.80 -7.04
C PRO A 34 6.01 -8.74 -6.52
N PRO A 35 6.41 -9.62 -5.58
CA PRO A 35 7.75 -9.62 -4.98
C PRO A 35 8.89 -9.59 -6.01
N VAL A 36 8.76 -10.39 -7.08
CA VAL A 36 9.77 -10.50 -8.15
C VAL A 36 10.00 -9.22 -8.97
N ARG A 37 9.15 -8.21 -8.81
CA ARG A 37 9.27 -6.89 -9.46
C ARG A 37 9.38 -5.74 -8.45
N SER A 38 9.33 -6.05 -7.17
CA SER A 38 9.37 -5.09 -6.08
C SER A 38 10.80 -4.89 -5.61
N GLU A 39 11.18 -3.64 -5.33
CA GLU A 39 12.46 -3.32 -4.68
C GLU A 39 12.54 -3.84 -3.23
N HIS A 40 11.40 -4.21 -2.63
CA HIS A 40 11.28 -4.67 -1.26
C HIS A 40 11.21 -6.20 -1.10
N ASP A 41 11.34 -6.96 -2.19
CA ASP A 41 11.19 -8.43 -2.22
C ASP A 41 9.89 -8.93 -1.54
N ALA A 42 8.84 -8.11 -1.62
CA ALA A 42 7.54 -8.34 -1.00
C ALA A 42 6.41 -7.88 -1.92
N TRP A 43 5.19 -8.34 -1.65
CA TRP A 43 4.03 -7.76 -2.32
C TRP A 43 3.90 -6.31 -1.89
N THR A 44 3.97 -5.39 -2.85
CA THR A 44 3.93 -3.95 -2.61
C THR A 44 2.64 -3.36 -3.12
N LEU A 45 2.09 -2.44 -2.34
CA LEU A 45 1.00 -1.54 -2.71
C LEU A 45 1.60 -0.16 -2.93
N ASP A 46 1.44 0.36 -4.14
CA ASP A 46 1.82 1.73 -4.51
C ASP A 46 0.55 2.54 -4.73
N ALA A 47 0.38 3.63 -3.99
CA ALA A 47 -0.76 4.50 -4.11
C ALA A 47 -0.36 5.98 -4.13
N VAL A 48 -1.05 6.73 -4.99
CA VAL A 48 -0.91 8.17 -5.10
C VAL A 48 -2.25 8.80 -4.74
N LEU A 49 -2.28 9.59 -3.67
CA LEU A 49 -3.46 10.32 -3.24
C LEU A 49 -3.44 11.74 -3.80
N ARG A 50 -4.60 12.23 -4.22
CA ARG A 50 -4.78 13.59 -4.75
C ARG A 50 -4.92 14.61 -3.60
N ASP A 51 -4.16 15.70 -3.66
CA ASP A 51 -4.33 16.93 -2.86
C ASP A 51 -4.52 16.70 -1.35
N THR A 52 -3.77 15.76 -0.78
CA THR A 52 -3.74 15.51 0.67
C THR A 52 -2.41 15.93 1.27
N GLY A 53 -2.42 16.85 2.24
CA GLY A 53 -1.23 17.29 3.00
C GLY A 53 -0.70 16.23 3.99
N GLY A 54 -0.68 14.96 3.59
CA GLY A 54 -0.34 13.81 4.41
C GLY A 54 -1.23 12.60 4.13
N VAL A 55 -0.92 11.47 4.76
CA VAL A 55 -1.71 10.24 4.60
C VAL A 55 -2.99 10.32 5.45
N PRO A 56 -4.20 10.20 4.86
CA PRO A 56 -5.43 10.23 5.61
C PRO A 56 -5.50 9.10 6.65
N PRO A 57 -6.05 9.34 7.86
CA PRO A 57 -6.15 8.31 8.90
C PRO A 57 -6.92 7.05 8.45
N LYS A 58 -7.92 7.21 7.58
CA LYS A 58 -8.67 6.08 7.02
C LYS A 58 -7.78 5.18 6.16
N VAL A 59 -6.86 5.78 5.38
CA VAL A 59 -5.89 5.03 4.58
C VAL A 59 -4.96 4.24 5.49
N LEU A 60 -4.44 4.85 6.56
CA LEU A 60 -3.62 4.15 7.56
C LEU A 60 -4.35 2.96 8.20
N ARG A 61 -5.63 3.15 8.52
CA ARG A 61 -6.48 2.08 9.07
C ARG A 61 -6.62 0.92 8.10
N GLU A 62 -6.92 1.17 6.83
CA GLU A 62 -7.09 0.09 5.85
C GLU A 62 -5.79 -0.68 5.60
N LEU A 63 -4.64 0.02 5.58
CA LEU A 63 -3.33 -0.62 5.52
C LEU A 63 -3.08 -1.50 6.75
N ALA A 64 -3.36 -1.00 7.95
CA ALA A 64 -3.20 -1.75 9.19
C ALA A 64 -4.14 -2.98 9.26
N LEU A 65 -5.39 -2.86 8.80
CA LEU A 65 -6.35 -3.98 8.72
C LEU A 65 -5.90 -5.07 7.74
N ALA A 66 -5.23 -4.68 6.66
CA ALA A 66 -4.58 -5.63 5.75
C ALA A 66 -3.22 -6.14 6.29
N GLY A 67 -2.73 -5.58 7.39
CA GLY A 67 -1.44 -5.85 8.00
C GLY A 67 -0.24 -5.41 7.15
N LEU A 68 -0.44 -4.40 6.30
CA LEU A 68 0.62 -3.84 5.47
C LEU A 68 1.44 -2.83 6.27
N THR A 69 2.74 -2.81 6.05
CA THR A 69 3.67 -1.88 6.70
C THR A 69 4.02 -0.77 5.72
N LEU A 70 3.82 0.49 6.14
CA LEU A 70 4.25 1.65 5.36
C LEU A 70 5.76 1.68 5.22
N GLN A 71 6.21 1.88 3.99
CA GLN A 71 7.61 2.12 3.70
C GLN A 71 7.88 3.63 3.76
N PRO A 72 9.08 4.05 4.21
CA PRO A 72 9.46 5.45 4.21
C PRO A 72 9.61 5.94 2.77
N THR A 73 8.65 6.76 2.32
CA THR A 73 8.71 7.42 1.01
C THR A 73 8.95 8.91 1.21
N PRO A 74 9.90 9.54 0.51
CA PRO A 74 10.07 10.99 0.56
C PRO A 74 8.79 11.68 0.05
N ALA A 75 8.30 12.67 0.80
CA ALA A 75 7.09 13.41 0.44
C ALA A 75 7.29 14.12 -0.90
N GLN A 76 6.43 13.87 -1.88
CA GLN A 76 6.45 14.54 -3.17
C GLN A 76 5.37 15.62 -3.21
N ASN A 77 5.70 16.79 -2.67
CA ASN A 77 5.03 18.07 -2.88
C ASN A 77 3.48 18.02 -2.94
N GLU A 78 2.94 17.85 -4.15
CA GLU A 78 1.53 18.04 -4.54
C GLU A 78 0.69 16.75 -4.44
N HIS A 79 1.34 15.59 -4.44
CA HIS A 79 0.68 14.29 -4.35
C HIS A 79 1.28 13.46 -3.21
N GLN A 80 0.42 12.90 -2.37
CA GLN A 80 0.92 12.00 -1.32
C GLN A 80 1.16 10.62 -1.91
N HIS A 81 2.44 10.27 -2.07
CA HIS A 81 2.86 8.92 -2.41
C HIS A 81 2.88 8.03 -1.17
N ILE A 82 2.38 6.81 -1.33
CA ILE A 82 2.25 5.80 -0.29
C ILE A 82 2.76 4.48 -0.85
N VAL A 83 3.77 3.93 -0.18
CA VAL A 83 4.29 2.59 -0.47
C VAL A 83 4.06 1.72 0.76
N ALA A 84 3.47 0.53 0.60
CA ALA A 84 3.25 -0.39 1.71
C ALA A 84 3.50 -1.86 1.31
N THR A 85 4.06 -2.67 2.21
CA THR A 85 4.46 -4.05 1.95
C THR A 85 3.80 -5.07 2.89
N ALA A 86 3.61 -6.31 2.43
CA ALA A 86 2.83 -7.37 3.11
C ALA A 86 3.64 -8.47 3.79
#